data_AF-A0A1A8UWZ9-F1
#
_entry.id   AF-A0A1A8UWZ9-F1
#
_cell.length_a   1.000
_cell.length_b   1.000
_cell.length_c   1.000
_cell.angle_alpha   90.00
_cell.angle_beta   90.00
_cell.angle_gamma   90.00
#
_symmetry.space_group_name_H-M   'P 1'
#
loop_
_entity.id
_entity.type
_entity.pdbx_description
1 polymer ?
#
loop_
_entity_poly.entity_id
_entity_poly.type
_entity_poly.pdbx_seq_one_letter_code
_entity_poly.pdbx_strand_id
1 'polypeptide(L)'
;GISFPRLVREEQGLNIPKLSPKTMTVLLMNPGEVPADFLSVAEQLSHIQHSQKDTYITLIKHAFQSTFGTKCPLQSIHKVLQLKNENEVEKIFSSVSEILEAAAAMSDPINARSHVVQNLEGLRDGLKI
;
A
#
# COMPACT_ATOMS: atom_id res chain seq x y z
N GLY A 1 18.29 -5.78 7.27
CA GLY A 1 17.90 -6.91 8.12
C GLY A 1 17.04 -7.86 7.32
N ILE A 2 17.26 -9.16 7.45
CA ILE A 2 16.41 -10.18 6.84
C ILE A 2 15.29 -10.56 7.82
N SER A 3 14.07 -10.72 7.34
CA SER A 3 12.96 -11.13 8.18
C SER A 3 13.00 -12.65 8.39
N PHE A 4 12.60 -13.13 9.57
CA PHE A 4 12.52 -14.57 9.89
C PHE A 4 11.80 -15.40 8.82
N PRO A 5 10.70 -14.93 8.19
CA PRO A 5 10.05 -15.65 7.09
C PRO A 5 10.90 -15.76 5.82
N ARG A 6 11.78 -14.80 5.53
CA ARG A 6 12.70 -14.84 4.38
C ARG A 6 13.79 -15.89 4.62
N LEU A 7 14.32 -15.97 5.84
CA LEU A 7 15.31 -16.98 6.23
C LEU A 7 14.73 -18.40 6.08
N VAL A 8 13.53 -18.64 6.62
CA VAL A 8 12.88 -19.96 6.53
C VAL A 8 12.58 -20.35 5.08
N ARG A 9 12.23 -19.39 4.20
CA ARG A 9 11.99 -19.68 2.77
C ARG A 9 13.27 -20.07 2.03
N GLU A 10 14.37 -19.41 2.36
CA GLU A 10 15.69 -19.69 1.78
C GLU A 10 16.21 -21.07 2.24
N GLU A 11 16.02 -21.42 3.52
CA GLU A 11 16.42 -22.72 4.05
C GLU A 11 15.55 -23.90 3.58
N GLN A 12 14.25 -23.68 3.36
CA GLN A 12 13.29 -24.75 3.04
C GLN A 12 12.98 -24.86 1.52
N GLY A 13 13.63 -24.05 0.68
CA GLY A 13 13.49 -24.15 -0.78
C GLY A 13 12.08 -23.87 -1.33
N LEU A 14 11.23 -23.16 -0.57
CA LEU A 14 9.82 -22.92 -0.90
C LEU A 14 9.67 -21.77 -1.91
N ASN A 15 10.01 -22.03 -3.16
CA ASN A 15 9.90 -21.08 -4.26
C ASN A 15 8.57 -21.30 -5.01
N ILE A 16 7.50 -20.61 -4.59
CA ILE A 16 6.19 -20.68 -5.29
C ILE A 16 6.04 -19.44 -6.18
N PRO A 17 5.98 -19.57 -7.52
CA PRO A 17 6.07 -18.42 -8.43
C PRO A 17 4.82 -17.54 -8.53
N LYS A 18 3.72 -17.83 -7.81
CA LYS A 18 2.38 -17.26 -8.10
C LYS A 18 1.49 -16.98 -6.90
N LEU A 19 2.04 -16.63 -5.74
CA LEU A 19 1.25 -15.97 -4.70
C LEU A 19 1.71 -14.53 -4.59
N SER A 20 0.77 -13.58 -4.65
CA SER A 20 1.02 -12.24 -4.12
C SER A 20 1.60 -12.42 -2.71
N PRO A 21 2.68 -11.71 -2.34
CA PRO A 21 3.34 -11.93 -1.06
C PRO A 21 2.40 -11.49 0.06
N LYS A 22 1.57 -12.42 0.55
CA LYS A 22 0.81 -12.24 1.79
C LYS A 22 1.84 -12.27 2.92
N THR A 23 2.31 -11.08 3.29
CA THR A 23 3.20 -10.92 4.44
C THR A 23 2.37 -11.20 5.69
N MET A 24 2.60 -12.36 6.30
CA MET A 24 1.97 -12.74 7.56
C MET A 24 2.94 -12.45 8.69
N THR A 25 2.60 -11.47 9.53
CA THR A 25 3.32 -11.15 10.76
C THR A 25 2.64 -11.90 11.90
N VAL A 26 3.38 -12.78 12.58
CA VAL A 26 2.91 -13.53 13.75
C VAL A 26 3.65 -13.00 14.97
N LEU A 27 2.90 -12.54 15.98
CA LEU A 27 3.44 -12.07 17.25
C LEU A 27 3.04 -13.08 18.34
N LEU A 28 4.00 -13.84 18.85
CA LEU A 28 3.80 -14.79 19.94
C LEU A 28 4.06 -14.06 21.26
N MET A 29 3.03 -13.95 22.10
CA MET A 29 3.13 -13.27 23.40
C MET A 29 2.57 -14.16 24.50
N ASN A 30 3.13 -14.01 25.70
CA ASN A 30 2.58 -14.62 26.90
C ASN A 30 1.30 -13.85 27.30
N PRO A 31 0.12 -14.49 27.39
CA PRO A 31 -1.13 -13.80 27.68
C PRO A 31 -1.14 -13.06 29.03
N GLY A 32 -0.30 -13.46 30.00
CA GLY A 32 -0.15 -12.76 31.27
C GLY A 32 0.67 -11.46 31.22
N GLU A 33 1.36 -11.20 30.10
CA GLU A 33 2.25 -10.04 29.91
C GLU A 33 1.70 -9.03 28.89
N VAL A 34 0.56 -9.32 28.25
CA VAL A 34 -0.07 -8.44 27.27
C VAL A 34 -1.03 -7.48 27.98
N PRO A 35 -0.83 -6.15 27.89
CA PRO A 35 -1.77 -5.18 28.45
C PRO A 35 -3.16 -5.32 27.83
N ALA A 36 -4.21 -5.19 28.64
CA ALA A 36 -5.61 -5.29 28.19
C ALA A 36 -5.93 -4.29 27.06
N ASP A 37 -5.36 -3.09 27.12
CA ASP A 37 -5.53 -2.06 26.09
C ASP A 37 -4.98 -2.50 24.73
N PHE A 38 -3.88 -3.26 24.72
CA PHE A 38 -3.32 -3.81 23.47
C PHE A 38 -4.28 -4.84 22.85
N LEU A 39 -4.86 -5.73 23.66
CA LEU A 39 -5.82 -6.72 23.19
C LEU A 39 -7.09 -6.06 22.64
N SER A 40 -7.59 -5.03 23.31
CA SER A 40 -8.76 -4.26 22.84
C SER A 40 -8.51 -3.63 21.46
N VAL A 41 -7.33 -3.03 21.25
CA VAL A 41 -6.96 -2.46 19.96
C VAL A 41 -6.79 -3.57 18.90
N ALA A 42 -6.16 -4.70 19.24
CA ALA A 42 -6.01 -5.82 18.32
C ALA A 42 -7.37 -6.40 17.89
N GLU A 43 -8.32 -6.52 18.82
CA GLU A 43 -9.69 -6.95 18.55
C GLU A 43 -10.43 -5.95 17.65
N GLN A 44 -10.35 -4.65 17.95
CA GLN A 44 -10.91 -3.60 17.10
C GLN A 44 -10.39 -3.69 15.67
N LEU A 45 -9.06 -3.82 15.50
CA LEU A 45 -8.43 -3.97 14.18
C LEU A 45 -8.85 -5.25 13.46
N SER A 46 -9.13 -6.33 14.19
CA SER A 46 -9.57 -7.61 13.61
C SER A 46 -10.96 -7.55 12.97
N HIS A 47 -11.79 -6.59 13.41
CA HIS A 47 -13.15 -6.41 12.92
C HIS A 47 -13.28 -5.36 11.81
N ILE A 48 -12.19 -4.71 11.43
CA ILE A 48 -12.21 -3.72 10.35
C ILE A 48 -12.31 -4.45 9.01
N GLN A 49 -13.53 -4.62 8.51
CA GLN A 49 -13.78 -4.96 7.10
C GLN A 49 -13.78 -3.69 6.26
N HIS A 50 -12.62 -3.34 5.71
CA HIS A 50 -12.59 -2.36 4.63
C HIS A 50 -13.11 -3.00 3.35
N SER A 51 -13.95 -2.28 2.61
CA SER A 51 -14.24 -2.67 1.23
C SER A 51 -12.95 -2.65 0.42
N GLN A 52 -12.86 -3.51 -0.60
CA GLN A 52 -11.70 -3.55 -1.49
C GLN A 52 -11.49 -2.20 -2.18
N LYS A 53 -12.60 -1.54 -2.58
CA LYS A 53 -12.60 -0.17 -3.08
C LYS A 53 -12.00 0.83 -2.09
N ASP A 54 -12.43 0.83 -0.82
CA ASP A 54 -11.90 1.78 0.19
C ASP A 54 -10.42 1.55 0.47
N THR A 55 -9.97 0.30 0.39
CA THR A 55 -8.56 -0.07 0.49
C THR A 55 -7.76 0.55 -0.67
N TYR A 56 -8.22 0.38 -1.91
CA TYR A 56 -7.58 0.99 -3.07
C TYR A 56 -7.55 2.51 -2.98
N ILE A 57 -8.65 3.15 -2.58
CA ILE A 57 -8.72 4.60 -2.38
C ILE A 57 -7.68 5.07 -1.36
N THR A 58 -7.54 4.34 -0.26
CA THR A 58 -6.58 4.67 0.80
C THR A 58 -5.13 4.54 0.30
N LEU A 59 -4.81 3.48 -0.42
CA LEU A 59 -3.48 3.26 -0.97
C LEU A 59 -3.11 4.31 -2.04
N ILE A 60 -4.04 4.63 -2.95
CA ILE A 60 -3.85 5.69 -3.94
C ILE A 60 -3.57 7.03 -3.23
N LYS A 61 -4.39 7.40 -2.23
CA LYS A 61 -4.17 8.62 -1.44
C LYS A 61 -2.79 8.66 -0.80
N HIS A 62 -2.32 7.55 -0.24
CA HIS A 62 -1.00 7.49 0.37
C HIS A 62 0.14 7.65 -0.65
N ALA A 63 0.02 7.08 -1.84
CA ALA A 63 1.01 7.28 -2.91
C ALA A 63 1.12 8.76 -3.32
N PHE A 64 -0.02 9.44 -3.46
CA PHE A 64 -0.05 10.87 -3.72
C PHE A 64 0.51 11.69 -2.56
N GLN A 65 0.12 11.39 -1.31
CA GLN A 65 0.59 12.11 -0.13
C GLN A 65 2.09 11.95 0.10
N SER A 66 2.64 10.75 -0.08
CA SER A 66 4.09 10.49 0.10
C SER A 66 4.93 11.14 -1.00
N THR A 67 4.34 11.38 -2.17
CA THR A 67 5.00 12.03 -3.30
C THR A 67 4.95 13.55 -3.19
N PHE A 68 3.78 14.14 -2.93
CA PHE A 68 3.57 15.59 -2.97
C PHE A 68 3.51 16.25 -1.58
N GLY A 69 3.54 15.46 -0.51
CA GLY A 69 3.46 15.94 0.86
C GLY A 69 2.15 16.68 1.14
N THR A 70 2.26 17.78 1.88
CA THR A 70 1.12 18.62 2.30
C THR A 70 0.47 19.41 1.15
N LYS A 71 1.10 19.46 -0.03
CA LYS A 71 0.55 20.13 -1.22
C LYS A 71 -0.52 19.30 -1.93
N CYS A 72 -0.72 18.05 -1.50
CA CYS A 72 -1.67 17.13 -2.10
C CYS A 72 -3.11 17.37 -1.63
N PRO A 73 -4.08 17.68 -2.52
CA PRO A 73 -5.47 17.87 -2.14
C PRO A 73 -6.18 16.51 -1.92
N LEU A 74 -5.84 15.84 -0.81
CA LEU A 74 -6.32 14.48 -0.51
C LEU A 74 -7.85 14.36 -0.45
N GLN A 75 -8.55 15.42 -0.06
CA GLN A 75 -10.01 15.46 -0.04
C GLN A 75 -10.60 15.45 -1.45
N SER A 76 -9.99 16.19 -2.38
CA SER A 76 -10.41 16.19 -3.79
C SER A 76 -10.16 14.83 -4.44
N ILE A 77 -8.98 14.24 -4.20
CA ILE A 77 -8.66 12.88 -4.66
C ILE A 77 -9.69 11.88 -4.13
N HIS A 78 -9.99 11.93 -2.84
CA HIS A 78 -10.95 11.03 -2.23
C HIS A 78 -12.35 11.16 -2.85
N LYS A 79 -12.84 12.39 -3.04
CA LYS A 79 -14.14 12.64 -3.67
C LYS A 79 -14.21 12.06 -5.10
N VAL A 80 -13.19 12.32 -5.91
CA VAL A 80 -13.15 11.80 -7.30
C VAL A 80 -13.10 10.28 -7.33
N LEU A 81 -12.31 9.64 -6.47
CA LEU A 81 -12.23 8.18 -6.43
C LEU A 81 -13.50 7.54 -5.84
N GLN A 82 -14.18 8.20 -4.90
CA GLN A 82 -15.44 7.68 -4.35
C GLN A 82 -16.56 7.64 -5.39
N LEU A 83 -16.59 8.58 -6.33
CA LEU A 83 -17.58 8.62 -7.41
C LEU A 83 -17.36 7.53 -8.48
N LYS A 84 -16.19 6.90 -8.51
CA LYS A 84 -15.85 5.83 -9.46
C LYS A 84 -16.36 4.47 -9.01
N ASN A 85 -16.60 3.56 -9.95
CA ASN A 85 -16.89 2.17 -9.59
C ASN A 85 -15.61 1.43 -9.17
N GLU A 86 -15.77 0.23 -8.60
CA GLU A 86 -14.65 -0.56 -8.07
C GLU A 86 -13.58 -0.88 -9.13
N ASN A 87 -13.99 -1.31 -10.33
CA ASN A 87 -13.07 -1.63 -11.43
C ASN A 87 -12.27 -0.41 -11.91
N GLU A 88 -12.89 0.78 -11.91
CA GLU A 88 -12.18 2.02 -12.26
C GLU A 88 -11.14 2.40 -11.21
N VAL A 89 -11.48 2.26 -9.93
CA VAL A 89 -10.55 2.54 -8.83
C VAL A 89 -9.41 1.53 -8.82
N GLU A 90 -9.70 0.25 -9.09
CA GLU A 90 -8.69 -0.80 -9.25
C GLU A 90 -7.71 -0.48 -10.38
N LYS A 91 -8.19 -0.07 -11.56
CA LYS A 91 -7.31 0.32 -12.67
C LYS A 91 -6.38 1.48 -12.30
N ILE A 92 -6.90 2.48 -11.59
CA ILE A 92 -6.08 3.59 -11.09
C ILE A 92 -5.03 3.08 -10.10
N PHE A 93 -5.42 2.19 -9.19
CA PHE A 93 -4.49 1.58 -8.25
C PHE A 93 -3.40 0.76 -8.95
N SER A 94 -3.74 0.00 -10.00
CA SER A 94 -2.77 -0.72 -10.82
C SER A 94 -1.79 0.23 -11.49
N SER A 95 -2.26 1.32 -12.10
CA SER A 95 -1.36 2.33 -12.70
C SER A 95 -0.45 3.00 -11.67
N VAL A 96 -0.96 3.32 -10.47
CA VAL A 96 -0.13 3.84 -9.37
C VAL A 96 0.94 2.81 -8.97
N SER A 97 0.55 1.53 -8.86
CA SER A 97 1.45 0.45 -8.47
C SER A 97 2.56 0.24 -9.50
N GLU A 98 2.23 0.27 -10.80
CA GLU A 98 3.18 0.18 -11.90
C GLU A 98 4.21 1.33 -11.87
N ILE A 99 3.77 2.56 -11.61
CA ILE A 99 4.66 3.73 -11.46
C ILE A 99 5.64 3.53 -10.30
N LEU A 100 5.14 3.07 -9.15
CA LEU A 100 5.96 2.85 -7.96
C LEU A 100 6.92 1.68 -8.14
N GLU A 101 6.49 0.61 -8.80
CA GLU A 101 7.33 -0.56 -9.10
C GLU A 101 8.42 -0.24 -10.10
N ALA A 102 8.11 0.51 -11.17
CA ALA A 102 9.09 1.01 -12.13
C ALA A 102 10.15 1.87 -11.44
N ALA A 103 9.74 2.77 -10.53
CA ALA A 103 10.68 3.57 -9.75
C ALA A 103 11.52 2.73 -8.77
N ALA A 104 10.94 1.69 -8.16
CA ALA A 104 11.67 0.79 -7.26
C ALA A 104 12.71 -0.06 -7.99
N ALA A 105 12.51 -0.34 -9.28
CA ALA A 105 13.46 -1.04 -10.13
C ALA A 105 14.61 -0.15 -10.65
N MET A 106 14.51 1.18 -10.48
CA MET A 106 15.56 2.11 -10.89
C MET A 106 16.74 2.14 -9.91
N SER A 107 17.95 2.18 -10.44
CA SER A 107 19.18 2.24 -9.65
C SER A 107 19.50 3.64 -9.11
N ASP A 108 19.11 4.70 -9.83
CA ASP A 108 19.32 6.07 -9.40
C ASP A 108 18.08 6.62 -8.65
N PRO A 109 18.21 6.96 -7.35
CA PRO A 109 17.10 7.44 -6.55
C PRO A 109 16.57 8.81 -7.01
N ILE A 110 17.39 9.64 -7.66
CA ILE A 110 16.96 10.95 -8.17
C ILE A 110 16.01 10.75 -9.35
N ASN A 111 16.42 9.94 -10.33
CA ASN A 111 15.58 9.55 -11.46
C ASN A 111 14.33 8.79 -11.01
N ALA A 112 14.44 7.88 -10.05
CA ALA A 112 13.29 7.19 -9.45
C ALA A 112 12.28 8.18 -8.87
N ARG A 113 12.75 9.17 -8.11
CA ARG A 113 11.87 10.20 -7.54
C ARG A 113 11.23 11.06 -8.62
N SER A 114 11.99 11.49 -9.62
CA SER A 114 11.46 12.29 -10.75
C SER A 114 10.41 11.51 -11.53
N HIS A 115 10.63 10.22 -11.77
CA HIS A 115 9.68 9.33 -12.43
C HIS A 115 8.35 9.27 -11.68
N VAL A 116 8.37 9.04 -10.37
CA VAL A 116 7.14 8.98 -9.55
C VAL A 116 6.40 10.32 -9.58
N VAL A 117 7.11 11.44 -9.41
CA VAL A 117 6.51 12.78 -9.43
C VAL A 117 5.81 13.04 -10.76
N GLN A 118 6.51 12.87 -11.89
CA GLN A 118 5.96 13.17 -13.21
C GLN A 118 4.76 12.30 -13.57
N ASN A 119 4.83 10.98 -13.31
CA ASN A 119 3.76 10.07 -13.71
C ASN A 119 2.54 10.20 -12.79
N LEU A 120 2.72 10.44 -11.48
CA LEU A 120 1.59 10.71 -10.60
C LEU A 120 0.94 12.07 -10.88
N GLU A 121 1.71 13.09 -11.29
CA GLU A 121 1.13 14.35 -11.77
C GLU A 121 0.29 14.13 -13.03
N GLY A 122 0.81 13.42 -14.03
CA GLY A 122 0.05 13.07 -15.22
C GLY A 122 -1.23 12.28 -14.90
N LEU A 123 -1.17 11.35 -13.94
CA LEU A 123 -2.33 10.60 -13.49
C LEU A 123 -3.36 11.50 -12.79
N ARG A 124 -2.91 12.42 -11.92
CA ARG A 124 -3.79 13.40 -11.27
C ARG A 124 -4.52 14.26 -12.29
N ASP A 125 -3.78 14.76 -13.28
CA ASP A 125 -4.33 15.63 -14.32
C ASP A 125 -5.37 14.87 -15.17
N GLY A 126 -5.12 13.59 -15.47
CA GLY A 126 -6.08 12.69 -16.13
C GLY A 126 -7.35 12.42 -15.32
N LEU A 127 -7.24 12.46 -13.98
CA LEU A 127 -8.38 12.37 -13.06
C LEU A 127 -9.14 13.69 -12.89
N LYS A 128 -8.66 14.78 -13.51
CA LYS A 128 -9.20 16.15 -13.41
C LYS A 128 -9.22 16.67 -11.96
N ILE A 129 -8.15 16.40 -11.21
CA ILE A 129 -7.96 16.81 -9.81
C ILE A 129 -7.02 18.01 -9.73
#